data_AF-A0A1Y2MU55-F1
#
_entry.id   AF-A0A1Y2MU55-F1
#
_cell.length_a   1.000
_cell.length_b   1.000
_cell.length_c   1.000
_cell.angle_alpha   90.00
_cell.angle_beta   90.00
_cell.angle_gamma   90.00
#
_symmetry.space_group_name_H-M   'P 1'
#
loop_
_entity.id
_entity.type
_entity.pdbx_description
1 polymer ?
#
loop_
_entity_poly.entity_id
_entity_poly.type
_entity_poly.pdbx_seq_one_letter_code
_entity_poly.pdbx_strand_id
1 'polypeptide(L)'
;MTTATVPPPRTVGRSLVVTAATAAVAEAVVGVLQLTRSDSGAGVHDARVHAVLTLFALALLAAAPLWWRLGVLTGARWAGGTLVAGNLLLAFGTTVSNVNGSDPAFFGPLAVVANAAVLVGLLGLAIAARRGRTLPGPLALLLPVYLIGLVPLSQLGGNLLRGAVLAAVLLALSTAAGRLSTAAGR
;
A
#
# COMPACT_ATOMS: atom_id res chain seq x y z
N MET A 1 -17.77 17.85 35.96
CA MET A 1 -18.10 16.89 34.88
C MET A 1 -17.87 17.58 33.55
N THR A 2 -16.70 17.39 32.93
CA THR A 2 -16.35 18.02 31.65
C THR A 2 -16.89 17.11 30.55
N THR A 3 -17.92 17.56 29.84
CA THR A 3 -18.45 16.88 28.66
C THR A 3 -17.35 16.85 27.59
N ALA A 4 -16.70 15.70 27.43
CA ALA A 4 -15.74 15.50 26.35
C ALA A 4 -16.50 15.63 25.02
N THR A 5 -16.34 16.79 24.36
CA THR A 5 -16.82 17.01 22.99
C THR A 5 -16.17 15.98 22.08
N VAL A 6 -16.98 15.04 21.58
CA VAL A 6 -16.55 14.07 20.58
C VAL A 6 -16.14 14.87 19.34
N PRO A 7 -14.90 14.75 18.85
CA PRO A 7 -14.46 15.50 17.68
C PRO A 7 -15.29 15.11 16.45
N PRO A 8 -15.62 16.07 15.57
CA PRO A 8 -16.41 15.79 14.39
C PRO A 8 -15.72 14.76 13.48
N PRO A 9 -16.49 13.90 12.79
CA PRO A 9 -15.94 12.90 11.88
C PRO A 9 -15.20 13.58 10.72
N ARG A 10 -13.95 13.19 10.49
CA ARG A 10 -13.12 13.71 9.39
C ARG A 10 -13.67 13.23 8.05
N THR A 11 -13.97 14.16 7.14
CA THR A 11 -14.48 13.84 5.80
C THR A 11 -13.39 13.15 4.97
N VAL A 12 -13.73 12.00 4.39
CA VAL A 12 -12.87 11.30 3.42
C VAL A 12 -12.93 12.06 2.10
N GLY A 13 -11.85 12.73 1.72
CA GLY A 13 -11.79 13.48 0.45
C GLY A 13 -11.81 12.56 -0.77
N ARG A 14 -12.46 12.99 -1.87
CA ARG A 14 -12.47 12.33 -3.19
C ARG A 14 -11.07 11.95 -3.67
N SER A 15 -10.09 12.77 -3.32
CA SER A 15 -8.68 12.53 -3.67
C SER A 15 -8.11 11.27 -3.02
N LEU A 16 -8.51 10.91 -1.79
CA LEU A 16 -8.07 9.69 -1.10
C LEU A 16 -8.62 8.42 -1.76
N VAL A 17 -9.89 8.48 -2.16
CA VAL A 17 -10.59 7.42 -2.91
C VAL A 17 -9.87 7.15 -4.23
N VAL A 18 -9.54 8.21 -4.99
CA VAL A 18 -8.81 8.09 -6.26
C VAL A 18 -7.44 7.46 -6.04
N THR A 19 -6.65 7.94 -5.06
CA THR A 19 -5.32 7.37 -4.80
C THR A 19 -5.38 5.89 -4.37
N ALA A 20 -6.39 5.51 -3.59
CA ALA A 20 -6.57 4.12 -3.19
C ALA A 20 -7.00 3.22 -4.37
N ALA A 21 -7.88 3.71 -5.24
CA ALA A 21 -8.28 2.99 -6.46
C ALA A 21 -7.09 2.80 -7.42
N THR A 22 -6.33 3.87 -7.67
CA THR A 22 -5.13 3.81 -8.53
C THR A 22 -4.12 2.80 -7.99
N ALA A 23 -3.83 2.83 -6.69
CA ALA A 23 -2.88 1.90 -6.09
C ALA A 23 -3.40 0.46 -6.14
N ALA A 24 -4.68 0.21 -5.82
CA ALA A 24 -5.27 -1.13 -5.89
C ALA A 24 -5.23 -1.72 -7.31
N VAL A 25 -5.56 -0.92 -8.32
CA VAL A 25 -5.51 -1.33 -9.73
C VAL A 25 -4.08 -1.61 -10.17
N ALA A 26 -3.13 -0.73 -9.84
CA ALA A 26 -1.72 -0.93 -10.19
C ALA A 26 -1.18 -2.23 -9.60
N GLU A 27 -1.46 -2.50 -8.32
CA GLU A 27 -1.09 -3.77 -7.67
C GLU A 27 -1.76 -4.98 -8.32
N ALA A 28 -3.05 -4.89 -8.64
CA ALA A 28 -3.77 -5.99 -9.30
C ALA A 28 -3.17 -6.33 -10.68
N VAL A 29 -2.85 -5.32 -11.50
CA VAL A 29 -2.23 -5.49 -12.81
C VAL A 29 -0.89 -6.20 -12.69
N VAL A 30 -0.04 -5.77 -11.75
CA VAL A 30 1.26 -6.44 -11.49
C VAL A 30 1.05 -7.90 -11.10
N GLY A 31 0.09 -8.16 -10.21
CA GLY A 31 -0.18 -9.52 -9.74
C GLY A 31 -0.73 -10.45 -10.83
N VAL A 32 -1.58 -9.96 -11.72
CA VAL A 32 -2.03 -10.73 -12.90
C VAL A 32 -0.84 -11.10 -13.79
N LEU A 33 0.04 -10.15 -14.08
CA LEU A 33 1.22 -10.41 -14.91
C LEU A 33 2.15 -11.45 -14.27
N GLN A 34 2.36 -11.38 -12.95
CA GLN A 34 3.12 -12.39 -12.20
C GLN A 34 2.50 -13.79 -12.33
N LEU A 35 1.18 -13.93 -12.21
CA LEU A 35 0.50 -15.23 -12.34
C LEU A 35 0.53 -15.81 -13.76
N THR A 36 0.52 -14.95 -14.77
CA THR A 36 0.56 -15.39 -16.18
C THR A 36 1.98 -15.76 -16.65
N ARG A 37 2.99 -15.61 -15.79
CA ARG A 37 4.36 -15.98 -16.11
C ARG A 37 4.52 -17.49 -16.03
N SER A 38 4.81 -18.12 -17.16
CA SER A 38 5.32 -19.49 -17.18
C SER A 38 6.77 -19.45 -16.70
N ASP A 39 7.14 -20.24 -15.68
CA ASP A 39 8.51 -20.34 -15.17
C ASP A 39 9.43 -21.03 -16.19
N SER A 40 9.73 -20.35 -17.31
CA SER A 40 10.90 -20.64 -18.11
C SER A 40 12.08 -19.98 -17.42
N GLY A 41 13.07 -20.75 -16.97
CA GLY A 41 14.25 -20.32 -16.19
C GLY A 41 15.21 -19.34 -16.89
N ALA A 42 14.71 -18.38 -17.64
CA ALA A 42 15.45 -17.30 -18.26
C ALA A 42 15.69 -16.17 -17.24
N GLY A 43 16.91 -15.66 -17.20
CA GLY A 43 17.29 -14.51 -16.37
C GLY A 43 16.51 -13.24 -16.70
N VAL A 44 16.84 -12.14 -16.03
CA VAL A 44 16.16 -10.83 -16.11
C VAL A 44 16.14 -10.23 -17.53
N HIS A 45 16.86 -10.81 -18.50
CA HIS A 45 16.85 -10.43 -19.92
C HIS A 45 15.51 -10.64 -20.66
N ASP A 46 14.52 -11.25 -20.03
CA ASP A 46 13.17 -11.34 -20.61
C ASP A 46 12.45 -9.99 -20.50
N ALA A 47 11.96 -9.45 -21.63
CA ALA A 47 11.16 -8.22 -21.70
C ALA A 47 9.97 -8.23 -20.72
N ARG A 48 9.42 -9.42 -20.42
CA ARG A 48 8.35 -9.58 -19.44
C ARG A 48 8.80 -9.27 -18.00
N VAL A 49 10.02 -9.67 -17.63
CA VAL A 49 10.60 -9.33 -16.32
C VAL A 49 10.76 -7.82 -16.20
N HIS A 50 11.28 -7.17 -17.24
CA HIS A 50 11.38 -5.71 -17.25
C HIS A 50 10.02 -5.01 -17.08
N ALA A 51 8.98 -5.51 -17.77
CA ALA A 51 7.62 -4.97 -17.63
C ALA A 51 7.07 -5.14 -16.21
N VAL A 52 7.24 -6.32 -15.59
CA VAL A 52 6.79 -6.58 -14.22
C VAL A 52 7.52 -5.69 -13.22
N LEU A 53 8.84 -5.55 -13.33
CA LEU A 53 9.63 -4.68 -12.44
C LEU A 53 9.22 -3.20 -12.59
N THR A 54 9.02 -2.75 -13.83
CA THR A 54 8.57 -1.37 -14.12
C THR A 54 7.20 -1.10 -13.51
N LEU A 55 6.23 -1.99 -13.74
CA LEU A 55 4.87 -1.83 -13.21
C LEU A 55 4.84 -1.95 -11.69
N PHE A 56 5.69 -2.82 -11.11
CA PHE A 56 5.83 -2.92 -9.66
C PHE A 56 6.35 -1.62 -9.05
N ALA A 57 7.41 -1.02 -9.64
CA ALA A 57 7.91 0.28 -9.21
C ALA A 57 6.81 1.36 -9.30
N LEU A 58 6.05 1.39 -10.40
CA LEU A 58 4.92 2.32 -10.56
C LEU A 58 3.81 2.10 -9.53
N ALA A 59 3.50 0.84 -9.19
CA ALA A 59 2.51 0.52 -8.17
C ALA A 59 2.93 1.01 -6.77
N LEU A 60 4.20 0.84 -6.41
CA LEU A 60 4.78 1.37 -5.17
C LEU A 60 4.69 2.91 -5.11
N LEU A 61 5.00 3.58 -6.21
CA LEU A 61 4.89 5.05 -6.32
C LEU A 61 3.43 5.52 -6.24
N ALA A 62 2.50 4.81 -6.88
CA ALA A 62 1.07 5.10 -6.82
C ALA A 62 0.49 4.90 -5.41
N ALA A 63 1.05 3.97 -4.63
CA ALA A 63 0.64 3.74 -3.24
C ALA A 63 1.18 4.79 -2.26
N ALA A 64 2.28 5.48 -2.58
CA ALA A 64 2.87 6.51 -1.71
C ALA A 64 1.89 7.63 -1.26
N PRO A 65 1.14 8.32 -2.16
CA PRO A 65 0.19 9.34 -1.75
C PRO A 65 -0.94 8.79 -0.89
N LEU A 66 -1.34 7.54 -1.08
CA LEU A 66 -2.32 6.86 -0.24
C LEU A 66 -1.80 6.71 1.20
N TRP A 67 -0.59 6.18 1.37
CA TRP A 67 0.00 5.97 2.70
C TRP A 67 0.19 7.26 3.48
N TRP A 68 0.67 8.31 2.81
CA TRP A 68 0.81 9.63 3.42
C TRP A 68 -0.53 10.15 3.94
N ARG A 69 -1.57 10.08 3.10
CA ARG A 69 -2.90 10.57 3.45
C ARG A 69 -3.57 9.74 4.55
N LEU A 70 -3.38 8.43 4.55
CA LEU A 70 -3.82 7.58 5.67
C LEU A 70 -3.10 7.95 6.97
N GLY A 71 -1.81 8.27 6.92
CA GLY A 71 -1.06 8.80 8.07
C GLY A 71 -1.64 10.11 8.59
N VAL A 72 -1.99 11.05 7.70
CA VAL A 72 -2.64 12.31 8.10
C VAL A 72 -4.03 12.05 8.69
N LEU A 73 -4.85 11.22 8.02
CA LEU A 73 -6.22 10.91 8.43
C LEU A 73 -6.28 10.26 9.82
N THR A 74 -5.38 9.31 10.08
CA THR A 74 -5.29 8.58 11.36
C THR A 74 -4.54 9.35 12.46
N GLY A 75 -3.92 10.49 12.13
CA GLY A 75 -3.05 11.23 13.03
C GLY A 75 -1.65 10.64 13.21
N ALA A 76 -1.32 9.54 12.53
CA ALA A 76 0.00 8.90 12.54
C ALA A 76 0.82 9.28 11.30
N ARG A 77 1.17 10.57 11.16
CA ARG A 77 1.96 11.09 10.03
C ARG A 77 3.33 10.41 9.91
N TRP A 78 3.94 10.07 11.06
CA TRP A 78 5.20 9.32 11.09
C TRP A 78 5.05 7.97 10.38
N ALA A 79 3.98 7.23 10.66
CA ALA A 79 3.74 5.90 10.09
C ALA A 79 3.50 5.98 8.58
N GLY A 80 2.73 6.98 8.13
CA GLY A 80 2.54 7.28 6.71
C GLY A 80 3.86 7.65 6.02
N GLY A 81 4.70 8.47 6.67
CA GLY A 81 6.03 8.83 6.17
C GLY A 81 6.97 7.62 6.07
N THR A 82 7.02 6.76 7.08
CA THR A 82 7.82 5.52 7.08
C THR A 82 7.42 4.60 5.93
N LEU A 83 6.11 4.45 5.68
CA LEU A 83 5.60 3.68 4.55
C LEU A 83 6.01 4.28 3.20
N VAL A 84 5.88 5.60 3.03
CA VAL A 84 6.32 6.27 1.81
C VAL A 84 7.80 6.02 1.57
N ALA A 85 8.64 6.22 2.60
CA ALA A 85 10.08 5.98 2.49
C ALA A 85 10.40 4.53 2.08
N GLY A 86 9.76 3.54 2.70
CA GLY A 86 9.94 2.14 2.34
C GLY A 86 9.53 1.82 0.89
N ASN A 87 8.37 2.34 0.42
CA ASN A 87 7.94 2.16 -0.96
C ASN A 87 8.89 2.85 -1.96
N LEU A 88 9.42 4.02 -1.63
CA LEU A 88 10.40 4.72 -2.46
C LEU A 88 11.73 3.97 -2.56
N LEU A 89 12.23 3.40 -1.45
CA LEU A 89 13.44 2.58 -1.46
C LEU A 89 13.28 1.31 -2.29
N LEU A 90 12.13 0.63 -2.17
CA LEU A 90 11.81 -0.53 -3.00
C LEU A 90 11.70 -0.13 -4.48
N ALA A 91 10.97 0.94 -4.79
CA ALA A 91 10.81 1.41 -6.17
C ALA A 91 12.17 1.79 -6.79
N PHE A 92 13.04 2.45 -6.02
CA PHE A 92 14.41 2.74 -6.42
C PHE A 92 15.20 1.47 -6.71
N GLY A 93 15.25 0.53 -5.75
CA GLY A 93 16.00 -0.72 -5.91
C GLY A 93 15.50 -1.57 -7.08
N THR A 94 14.18 -1.68 -7.23
CA THR A 94 13.53 -2.36 -8.37
C THR A 94 13.89 -1.67 -9.70
N THR A 95 13.90 -0.34 -9.74
CA THR A 95 14.28 0.42 -10.95
C THR A 95 15.74 0.20 -11.32
N VAL A 96 16.66 0.24 -10.35
CA VAL A 96 18.07 -0.02 -10.61
C VAL A 96 18.29 -1.44 -11.12
N SER A 97 17.65 -2.44 -10.48
CA SER A 97 17.76 -3.84 -10.91
C SER A 97 17.19 -4.04 -12.31
N ASN A 98 16.09 -3.35 -12.62
CA ASN A 98 15.47 -3.34 -13.94
C ASN A 98 16.39 -2.74 -15.02
N VAL A 99 17.04 -1.60 -14.73
CA VAL A 99 17.97 -0.95 -15.68
C VAL A 99 19.24 -1.77 -15.89
N ASN A 100 19.77 -2.39 -14.82
CA ASN A 100 21.00 -3.17 -14.89
C ASN A 100 20.79 -4.60 -15.44
N GLY A 101 19.55 -5.06 -15.58
CA GLY A 101 19.24 -6.42 -15.99
C GLY A 101 19.71 -7.48 -14.98
N SER A 102 19.99 -7.08 -13.73
CA SER A 102 20.41 -7.94 -12.63
C SER A 102 20.29 -7.20 -11.30
N ASP A 103 20.11 -7.94 -10.22
CA ASP A 103 20.05 -7.35 -8.88
C ASP A 103 21.45 -6.92 -8.42
N PRO A 104 21.68 -5.62 -8.13
CA PRO A 104 22.96 -5.18 -7.60
C PRO A 104 23.16 -5.71 -6.17
N ALA A 105 24.42 -5.91 -5.75
CA ALA A 105 24.76 -6.48 -4.45
C ALA A 105 24.15 -5.72 -3.24
N PHE A 106 23.88 -4.42 -3.39
CA PHE A 106 23.26 -3.61 -2.34
C PHE A 106 21.73 -3.79 -2.24
N PHE A 107 21.08 -4.43 -3.23
CA PHE A 107 19.62 -4.54 -3.28
C PHE A 107 19.07 -5.40 -2.14
N GLY A 108 19.72 -6.51 -1.81
CA GLY A 108 19.31 -7.38 -0.69
C GLY A 108 19.22 -6.62 0.64
N PRO A 109 20.32 -5.98 1.11
CA PRO A 109 20.28 -5.14 2.30
C PRO A 109 19.25 -4.00 2.23
N LEU A 110 19.15 -3.32 1.07
CA LEU A 110 18.18 -2.25 0.85
C LEU A 110 16.74 -2.74 1.01
N ALA A 111 16.42 -3.90 0.43
CA ALA A 111 15.09 -4.51 0.50
C ALA A 111 14.72 -4.89 1.93
N VAL A 112 15.66 -5.40 2.73
CA VAL A 112 15.43 -5.68 4.16
C VAL A 112 15.05 -4.40 4.91
N VAL A 113 15.82 -3.32 4.74
CA VAL A 113 15.55 -2.03 5.39
C VAL A 113 14.19 -1.48 4.93
N ALA A 114 13.91 -1.54 3.64
CA ALA A 114 12.68 -1.01 3.08
C ALA A 114 11.44 -1.81 3.53
N ASN A 115 11.52 -3.14 3.57
CA ASN A 115 10.45 -4.01 4.08
C ASN A 115 10.20 -3.79 5.58
N ALA A 116 11.26 -3.59 6.37
CA ALA A 116 11.13 -3.25 7.79
C ALA A 116 10.41 -1.90 7.96
N ALA A 117 10.78 -0.89 7.17
CA ALA A 117 10.11 0.41 7.17
C ALA A 117 8.61 0.28 6.80
N VAL A 118 8.29 -0.47 5.75
CA VAL A 118 6.90 -0.75 5.37
C VAL A 118 6.14 -1.44 6.50
N LEU A 119 6.70 -2.47 7.12
CA LEU A 119 6.06 -3.18 8.24
C LEU A 119 5.80 -2.26 9.44
N VAL A 120 6.82 -1.48 9.85
CA VAL A 120 6.69 -0.53 10.97
C VAL A 120 5.61 0.51 10.68
N GLY A 121 5.56 1.04 9.46
CA GLY A 121 4.53 1.99 9.05
C GLY A 121 3.13 1.36 9.01
N LEU A 122 2.98 0.11 8.53
CA LEU A 122 1.69 -0.61 8.55
C LEU A 122 1.20 -0.86 9.97
N LEU A 123 2.08 -1.27 10.89
CA LEU A 123 1.73 -1.47 12.29
C LEU A 123 1.32 -0.14 12.95
N GLY A 124 2.09 0.93 12.70
CA GLY A 124 1.76 2.27 13.18
C GLY A 124 0.39 2.75 12.70
N LEU A 125 0.10 2.59 11.41
CA LEU A 125 -1.21 2.91 10.83
C LEU A 125 -2.32 2.03 11.39
N ALA A 126 -2.11 0.71 11.53
CA ALA A 126 -3.10 -0.21 12.08
C ALA A 126 -3.50 0.18 13.52
N ILE A 127 -2.50 0.45 14.37
CA ILE A 127 -2.72 0.86 15.76
C ILE A 127 -3.44 2.22 15.80
N ALA A 128 -2.98 3.20 15.03
CA ALA A 128 -3.59 4.53 14.98
C ALA A 128 -5.02 4.48 14.44
N ALA A 129 -5.26 3.69 13.39
CA ALA A 129 -6.58 3.53 12.80
C ALA A 129 -7.57 2.89 13.76
N ARG A 130 -7.12 1.85 14.49
CA ARG A 130 -7.93 1.17 15.52
C ARG A 130 -8.21 2.07 16.71
N ARG A 131 -7.21 2.81 17.22
CA ARG A 131 -7.38 3.74 18.35
C ARG A 131 -8.29 4.92 17.98
N GLY A 132 -8.13 5.47 16.78
CA GLY A 132 -8.91 6.59 16.28
C GLY A 132 -10.28 6.22 15.69
N ARG A 133 -10.65 4.92 15.68
CA ARG A 133 -11.88 4.39 15.04
C ARG A 133 -12.09 4.88 13.59
N THR A 134 -11.00 5.16 12.88
CA THR A 134 -11.04 5.63 11.49
C THR A 134 -11.25 4.50 10.50
N LEU A 135 -10.84 3.28 10.86
CA LEU A 135 -11.12 2.05 10.13
C LEU A 135 -11.77 1.02 11.07
N PRO A 136 -12.65 0.15 10.56
CA PRO A 136 -13.16 -0.97 11.32
C PRO A 136 -12.02 -1.92 11.70
N GLY A 137 -12.07 -2.47 12.92
CA GLY A 137 -11.00 -3.29 13.51
C GLY A 137 -10.43 -4.38 12.60
N PRO A 138 -11.25 -5.19 11.90
CA PRO A 138 -10.75 -6.19 10.97
C PRO A 138 -9.89 -5.62 9.84
N LEU A 139 -10.23 -4.45 9.31
CA LEU A 139 -9.44 -3.83 8.24
C LEU A 139 -8.13 -3.24 8.74
N ALA A 140 -8.11 -2.73 9.98
CA ALA A 140 -6.85 -2.33 10.61
C ALA A 140 -5.90 -3.54 10.76
N LEU A 141 -6.43 -4.73 11.03
CA LEU A 141 -5.66 -5.99 11.09
C LEU A 141 -5.20 -6.49 9.71
N LEU A 142 -5.88 -6.10 8.62
CA LEU A 142 -5.44 -6.43 7.26
C LEU A 142 -4.27 -5.57 6.78
N LEU A 143 -3.99 -4.42 7.39
CA LEU A 143 -2.86 -3.58 6.99
C LEU A 143 -1.52 -4.35 7.05
N PRO A 144 -1.15 -5.04 8.15
CA PRO A 144 0.05 -5.88 8.18
C PRO A 144 0.04 -7.02 7.15
N VAL A 145 -1.13 -7.54 6.76
CA VAL A 145 -1.26 -8.60 5.74
C VAL A 145 -0.78 -8.12 4.37
N TYR A 146 -0.80 -6.81 4.11
CA TYR A 146 -0.18 -6.23 2.92
C TYR A 146 1.29 -6.65 2.73
N LEU A 147 2.04 -6.83 3.82
CA LEU A 147 3.44 -7.26 3.76
C LEU A 147 3.60 -8.72 3.30
N ILE A 148 2.60 -9.57 3.57
CA ILE A 148 2.60 -10.97 3.12
C ILE A 148 2.54 -11.03 1.59
N GLY A 149 1.75 -10.15 0.97
CA GLY A 149 1.77 -10.02 -0.49
C GLY A 149 3.09 -9.46 -1.04
N LEU A 150 3.85 -8.72 -0.23
CA LEU A 150 5.05 -7.99 -0.66
C LEU A 150 6.32 -8.85 -0.58
N VAL A 151 6.41 -9.77 0.39
CA VAL A 151 7.64 -10.54 0.63
C VAL A 151 7.47 -11.99 0.18
N PRO A 152 6.74 -12.86 0.91
CA PRO A 152 6.69 -14.29 0.58
C PRO A 152 5.95 -14.59 -0.73
N LEU A 153 4.94 -13.79 -1.09
CA LEU A 153 4.14 -14.01 -2.30
C LEU A 153 4.57 -13.15 -3.48
N SER A 154 5.65 -12.36 -3.37
CA SER A 154 6.07 -11.41 -4.41
C SER A 154 6.29 -12.05 -5.78
N GLN A 155 6.73 -13.32 -5.82
CA GLN A 155 6.91 -14.07 -7.08
C GLN A 155 5.68 -14.87 -7.51
N LEU A 156 4.67 -15.00 -6.64
CA LEU A 156 3.49 -15.85 -6.82
C LEU A 156 2.20 -15.03 -6.98
N GLY A 157 2.27 -13.80 -7.49
CA GLY A 157 1.10 -12.94 -7.65
C GLY A 157 0.66 -12.23 -6.37
N GLY A 158 1.53 -12.09 -5.37
CA GLY A 158 1.25 -11.44 -4.08
C GLY A 158 0.77 -9.99 -4.21
N ASN A 159 1.04 -9.34 -5.34
CA ASN A 159 0.47 -8.03 -5.66
C ASN A 159 -1.06 -8.06 -5.81
N LEU A 160 -1.68 -9.20 -6.17
CA LEU A 160 -3.15 -9.35 -6.11
C LEU A 160 -3.68 -9.23 -4.68
N LEU A 161 -3.01 -9.88 -3.73
CA LEU A 161 -3.39 -9.80 -2.31
C LEU A 161 -3.26 -8.35 -1.82
N ARG A 162 -2.20 -7.65 -2.23
CA ARG A 162 -1.99 -6.23 -1.89
C ARG A 162 -3.08 -5.34 -2.49
N GLY A 163 -3.42 -5.56 -3.77
CA GLY A 163 -4.52 -4.87 -4.44
C GLY A 163 -5.86 -5.10 -3.72
N ALA A 164 -6.15 -6.33 -3.31
CA ALA A 164 -7.36 -6.68 -2.56
C ALA A 164 -7.42 -5.99 -1.18
N VAL A 165 -6.31 -5.95 -0.45
CA VAL A 165 -6.22 -5.23 0.84
C VAL A 165 -6.49 -3.73 0.62
N LEU A 166 -5.89 -3.12 -0.41
CA LEU A 166 -6.11 -1.71 -0.73
C LEU A 166 -7.56 -1.43 -1.16
N ALA A 167 -8.17 -2.33 -1.94
CA ALA A 167 -9.58 -2.24 -2.33
C ALA A 167 -10.52 -2.35 -1.12
N ALA A 168 -10.21 -3.21 -0.15
CA ALA A 168 -10.97 -3.30 1.10
C ALA A 168 -10.89 -2.02 1.93
N VAL A 169 -9.70 -1.40 2.01
CA VAL A 169 -9.52 -0.09 2.66
C VAL A 169 -10.31 1.00 1.92
N LEU A 170 -10.29 1.01 0.59
CA LEU A 170 -11.08 1.92 -0.25
C LEU A 170 -12.59 1.80 0.01
N LEU A 171 -13.12 0.57 0.04
CA LEU A 171 -14.53 0.29 0.30
C LEU A 171 -14.96 0.79 1.69
N ALA A 172 -14.13 0.61 2.72
CA ALA A 172 -14.43 1.13 4.05
C ALA A 172 -14.40 2.66 4.12
N LEU A 173 -13.43 3.30 3.46
CA LEU A 173 -13.34 4.75 3.42
C LEU A 173 -14.53 5.37 2.66
N SER A 174 -14.95 4.76 1.55
CA SER A 174 -16.08 5.24 0.74
C SER A 174 -17.44 5.03 1.44
N THR A 175 -17.65 3.89 2.11
CA THR A 175 -18.87 3.65 2.90
C THR A 175 -18.96 4.57 4.11
N ALA A 176 -17.84 4.87 4.77
CA ALA A 176 -17.80 5.86 5.85
C ALA A 176 -18.15 7.27 5.37
N ALA A 177 -17.66 7.67 4.18
CA ALA A 177 -17.95 8.96 3.57
C ALA A 177 -19.44 9.12 3.22
N GLY A 178 -20.05 8.08 2.65
CA GLY A 178 -21.46 8.10 2.23
C GLY A 178 -22.44 8.29 3.39
N ARG A 179 -22.16 7.68 4.55
CA ARG A 179 -22.98 7.82 5.78
C ARG A 179 -22.99 9.25 6.34
N LEU A 180 -21.88 9.99 6.20
CA LEU A 180 -21.77 11.37 6.68
C LEU A 180 -22.54 12.34 5.78
N SER A 181 -22.51 12.13 4.46
CA SER A 181 -23.24 12.95 3.50
C SER A 181 -24.76 12.81 3.63
N THR A 182 -25.26 11.63 4.00
CA THR A 182 -26.71 11.40 4.20
C THR A 182 -27.22 11.96 5.53
N ALA A 183 -26.37 12.01 6.56
CA ALA A 183 -26.71 12.59 7.86
C ALA A 183 -26.75 14.13 7.84
N ALA A 184 -25.95 14.78 6.99
CA ALA A 184 -25.91 16.24 6.86
C ALA A 184 -27.00 16.82 5.92
N GLY A 185 -27.68 15.97 5.14
CA GLY A 185 -28.77 16.36 4.24
C GLY A 185 -30.17 16.13 4.82
N ARG A 186 -30.28 15.82 6.11
CA ARG A 186 -31.53 15.77 6.89
C ARG A 186 -31.49 16.86 7.96
#